data_AF-A0A9D7XNT7-F1
#
_entry.id   AF-A0A9D7XNT7-F1
#
_cell.length_a   1.000
_cell.length_b   1.000
_cell.length_c   1.000
_cell.angle_alpha   90.00
_cell.angle_beta   90.00
_cell.angle_gamma   90.00
#
_symmetry.space_group_name_H-M   'P 1'
#
loop_
_entity.id
_entity.type
_entity.pdbx_description
1 polymer ?
#
loop_
_entity_poly.entity_id
_entity_poly.type
_entity_poly.pdbx_seq_one_letter_code
_entity_poly.pdbx_strand_id
1 'polypeptide(L)'
;MISLFILQASAPGGLIGSLWPLLLMFVVIFFFFIRPQAKKAKEQTKFLDSLDKGVEIVTASGLIGRINKIEGSIVTLTIAEKTFVRITKGSISKEMTEAYTKSLTSTETTSS
;
A
#
# COMPACT_ATOMS: atom_id res chain seq x y z
N MET A 1 -11.34 -41.58 17.49
CA MET A 1 -12.72 -41.41 16.94
C MET A 1 -12.97 -39.94 16.69
N ILE A 2 -12.48 -39.39 15.57
CA ILE A 2 -12.56 -37.94 15.23
C ILE A 2 -13.30 -37.77 13.88
N SER A 3 -14.32 -38.60 13.64
CA SER A 3 -14.90 -38.76 12.29
C SER A 3 -16.41 -38.53 12.23
N LEU A 4 -17.02 -37.78 13.15
CA LEU A 4 -18.49 -37.67 13.20
C LEU A 4 -19.06 -36.24 13.17
N PHE A 5 -18.27 -35.22 12.85
CA PHE A 5 -18.75 -33.84 12.78
C PHE A 5 -18.70 -33.18 11.38
N ILE A 6 -18.52 -33.97 10.32
CA ILE A 6 -18.49 -33.45 8.92
C ILE A 6 -19.61 -34.01 8.02
N LEU A 7 -20.63 -34.70 8.56
CA LEU A 7 -21.65 -35.36 7.73
C LEU A 7 -23.09 -34.83 7.87
N GLN A 8 -23.28 -33.56 8.23
CA GLN A 8 -24.59 -32.95 8.00
C GLN A 8 -24.55 -31.46 7.67
N ALA A 9 -23.84 -31.12 6.59
CA ALA A 9 -24.26 -30.03 5.72
C ALA A 9 -24.92 -30.65 4.47
N SER A 10 -26.02 -31.38 4.68
CA SER A 10 -26.89 -31.83 3.60
C SER A 10 -27.69 -30.63 3.07
N ALA A 11 -27.08 -29.85 2.20
CA ALA A 11 -27.81 -29.01 1.26
C ALA A 11 -28.35 -29.93 0.14
N PRO A 12 -29.67 -30.03 -0.08
CA PRO A 12 -30.23 -30.89 -1.11
C PRO A 12 -30.08 -30.20 -2.47
N GLY A 13 -29.02 -30.54 -3.20
CA GLY A 13 -28.82 -30.11 -4.58
C GLY A 13 -27.56 -30.74 -5.14
N GLY A 14 -27.71 -31.57 -6.18
CA GLY A 14 -26.60 -32.23 -6.89
C GLY A 14 -25.54 -31.25 -7.38
N LEU A 15 -24.51 -31.70 -8.09
CA LEU A 15 -23.33 -30.91 -8.51
C LEU A 15 -23.61 -29.42 -8.89
N ILE A 16 -24.76 -29.10 -9.50
CA ILE A 16 -25.20 -27.73 -9.80
C ILE A 16 -25.60 -26.91 -8.54
N GLY A 17 -26.31 -27.49 -7.59
CA GLY A 17 -26.69 -26.85 -6.32
C GLY A 17 -25.54 -26.72 -5.31
N SER A 18 -24.50 -27.56 -5.41
CA SER A 18 -23.28 -27.48 -4.60
C SER A 18 -22.24 -26.48 -5.17
N LEU A 19 -22.34 -26.15 -6.47
CA LEU A 19 -21.52 -25.10 -7.11
C LEU A 19 -22.05 -23.68 -6.84
N TRP A 20 -23.34 -23.52 -6.52
CA TRP A 20 -23.96 -22.22 -6.25
C TRP A 20 -23.35 -21.48 -5.03
N PRO A 21 -23.15 -22.13 -3.87
CA PRO A 21 -22.45 -21.51 -2.74
C PRO A 21 -21.00 -21.15 -3.07
N LEU A 22 -20.31 -21.98 -3.86
CA LEU A 22 -18.91 -21.74 -4.24
C LEU A 22 -18.78 -20.53 -5.17
N LEU A 23 -19.68 -20.39 -6.15
CA LEU A 23 -19.72 -19.24 -7.05
C LEU A 23 -20.05 -17.94 -6.29
N LEU A 24 -21.02 -17.98 -5.38
CA LEU A 24 -21.37 -16.83 -4.53
C LEU A 24 -20.18 -16.37 -3.68
N MET A 25 -19.42 -17.33 -3.13
CA MET A 25 -18.23 -17.07 -2.34
C MET A 25 -17.11 -16.44 -3.17
N PHE A 26 -16.87 -16.94 -4.39
CA PHE A 26 -15.94 -16.35 -5.35
C PHE A 26 -16.29 -14.90 -5.69
N VAL A 27 -17.57 -14.60 -5.92
CA VAL A 27 -18.03 -13.24 -6.23
C VAL A 27 -17.76 -12.29 -5.07
N VAL A 28 -18.01 -12.72 -3.83
CA VAL A 28 -17.77 -11.89 -2.64
C VAL A 28 -16.27 -11.62 -2.45
N ILE A 29 -15.40 -12.64 -2.46
CA ILE A 29 -13.94 -12.42 -2.35
C ILE A 29 -13.45 -11.52 -3.48
N PHE A 30 -13.82 -11.81 -4.74
CA PHE A 30 -13.38 -11.04 -5.90
C PHE A 30 -13.74 -9.56 -5.76
N PHE A 31 -14.98 -9.28 -5.39
CA PHE A 31 -15.45 -7.90 -5.22
C PHE A 31 -14.76 -7.20 -4.04
N PHE A 32 -14.55 -7.92 -2.94
CA PHE A 32 -13.90 -7.37 -1.76
C PHE A 32 -12.37 -7.27 -1.87
N PHE A 33 -11.69 -7.97 -2.76
CA PHE A 33 -10.23 -7.86 -2.93
C PHE A 33 -9.83 -6.90 -4.05
N ILE A 34 -10.52 -6.93 -5.20
CA ILE A 34 -10.22 -6.05 -6.34
C ILE A 34 -10.57 -4.59 -6.06
N ARG A 35 -11.69 -4.35 -5.39
CA ARG A 35 -12.14 -2.97 -5.11
C ARG A 35 -11.21 -2.22 -4.14
N PRO A 36 -10.72 -2.79 -3.03
CA PRO A 36 -9.75 -2.10 -2.17
C PRO A 36 -8.34 -2.05 -2.78
N GLN A 37 -7.89 -3.07 -3.53
CA GLN A 37 -6.57 -3.02 -4.17
C GLN A 37 -6.48 -1.88 -5.20
N ALA A 38 -7.50 -1.73 -6.05
CA ALA A 38 -7.52 -0.67 -7.05
C ALA A 38 -7.53 0.74 -6.42
N LYS A 39 -8.12 0.91 -5.23
CA LYS A 39 -8.07 2.19 -4.50
C LYS A 39 -6.66 2.48 -3.98
N LYS A 40 -6.01 1.51 -3.32
CA LYS A 40 -4.64 1.66 -2.81
C LYS A 40 -3.63 1.96 -3.93
N ALA A 41 -3.74 1.26 -5.06
CA ALA A 41 -2.87 1.49 -6.22
C ALA A 41 -3.05 2.90 -6.80
N LYS A 42 -4.30 3.37 -6.96
CA LYS A 42 -4.59 4.72 -7.46
C LYS A 42 -4.06 5.81 -6.53
N GLU A 43 -4.17 5.62 -5.22
CA GLU A 43 -3.63 6.56 -4.23
C GLU A 43 -2.10 6.59 -4.23
N GLN A 44 -1.45 5.44 -4.43
CA GLN A 44 0.00 5.38 -4.60
C GLN A 44 0.45 6.14 -5.86
N THR A 45 -0.19 5.91 -7.01
CA THR A 45 0.14 6.62 -8.25
C THR A 45 -0.02 8.12 -8.10
N LYS A 46 -1.12 8.58 -7.51
CA LYS A 46 -1.35 10.02 -7.24
C LYS A 46 -0.27 10.63 -6.34
N PHE A 47 0.18 9.89 -5.33
CA PHE A 47 1.26 10.36 -4.46
C PHE A 47 2.58 10.48 -5.21
N LEU A 48 2.91 9.51 -6.08
CA LEU A 48 4.10 9.55 -6.92
C LEU A 48 4.08 10.71 -7.93
N ASP A 49 2.88 11.12 -8.37
CA ASP A 49 2.68 12.27 -9.25
C ASP A 49 2.76 13.60 -8.51
N SER A 50 2.38 13.65 -7.23
CA SER A 50 2.52 14.86 -6.38
C SER A 50 3.93 15.10 -5.85
N LEU A 51 4.90 14.25 -6.21
CA LEU A 51 6.29 14.44 -5.79
C LEU A 51 6.95 15.56 -6.59
N ASP A 52 7.27 16.65 -5.89
CA ASP A 52 7.98 17.80 -6.45
C ASP A 52 9.42 17.93 -5.96
N LYS A 53 10.21 18.73 -6.67
CA LYS A 53 11.59 19.04 -6.28
C LYS A 53 11.59 19.83 -4.98
N GLY A 54 12.50 19.48 -4.07
CA GLY A 54 12.66 20.17 -2.79
C GLY A 54 11.88 19.55 -1.63
N VAL A 55 10.98 18.59 -1.88
CA VAL A 55 10.25 17.86 -0.83
C VAL A 55 11.15 16.82 -0.19
N GLU A 56 11.01 16.66 1.13
CA GLU A 56 11.65 15.61 1.91
C GLU A 56 10.78 14.37 1.95
N ILE A 57 11.36 13.22 1.62
CA ILE A 57 10.65 11.97 1.45
C ILE A 57 11.37 10.81 2.14
N VAL A 58 10.60 9.78 2.45
CA VAL A 58 11.13 8.53 3.01
C VAL A 58 10.98 7.42 1.97
N THR A 59 12.11 6.80 1.66
CA THR A 59 12.15 5.63 0.78
C THR A 59 11.61 4.39 1.50
N ALA A 60 11.20 3.36 0.75
CA ALA A 60 10.74 2.10 1.30
C ALA A 60 11.77 1.38 2.19
N SER A 61 13.05 1.72 2.06
CA SER A 61 14.14 1.20 2.90
C SER A 61 14.39 2.05 4.17
N GLY A 62 13.60 3.09 4.42
CA GLY A 62 13.75 3.98 5.57
C GLY A 62 14.78 5.10 5.40
N LEU A 63 15.37 5.27 4.20
CA LEU A 63 16.26 6.40 3.93
C LEU A 63 15.43 7.68 3.78
N ILE A 64 15.84 8.72 4.48
CA ILE A 64 15.24 10.06 4.43
C ILE A 64 16.14 10.94 3.57
N GLY A 65 15.55 11.70 2.65
CA GLY A 65 16.32 12.61 1.81
C GLY A 65 15.44 13.59 1.06
N ARG A 66 16.09 14.65 0.54
CA ARG A 66 15.42 15.70 -0.23
C ARG A 66 15.50 15.41 -1.73
N ILE A 67 14.39 15.60 -2.45
CA ILE A 67 14.35 15.46 -3.91
C ILE A 67 15.13 16.61 -4.55
N ASN A 68 16.22 16.28 -5.25
CA ASN A 68 17.02 17.24 -6.01
C ASN A 68 16.56 17.32 -7.47
N LYS A 69 16.36 16.17 -8.10
CA LYS A 69 15.97 16.06 -9.52
C LYS A 69 15.01 14.91 -9.74
N ILE A 70 14.05 15.12 -10.64
CA ILE A 70 13.11 14.10 -11.09
C ILE A 70 13.32 13.94 -12.60
N GLU A 71 13.62 12.72 -13.03
CA GLU A 71 13.83 12.32 -14.43
C GLU A 71 12.89 11.15 -14.75
N GLY A 72 11.65 11.47 -15.15
CA GLY A 72 10.65 10.46 -15.50
C GLY A 72 10.36 9.51 -14.33
N SER A 73 10.84 8.26 -14.43
CA SER A 73 10.68 7.21 -13.42
C SER A 73 11.80 7.19 -12.35
N ILE A 74 12.88 7.95 -12.54
CA ILE A 74 14.04 8.00 -11.62
C ILE A 74 14.04 9.33 -10.88
N VAL A 75 14.27 9.28 -9.57
CA VAL A 75 14.40 10.43 -8.68
C VAL A 75 15.80 10.43 -8.09
N THR A 76 16.45 11.58 -8.10
CA THR A 76 17.73 11.80 -7.43
C THR A 76 17.47 12.49 -6.11
N LEU A 77 17.80 11.83 -5.01
CA LEU A 77 17.68 12.34 -3.65
C LEU A 77 19.05 12.72 -3.11
N THR A 78 19.10 13.79 -2.34
CA THR A 78 20.24 14.16 -1.52
C THR A 78 19.99 13.70 -0.09
N ILE A 79 20.83 12.80 0.41
CA ILE A 79 20.72 12.22 1.76
C ILE A 79 21.70 12.91 2.73
N ALA A 80 22.87 13.31 2.23
CA ALA A 80 23.90 14.02 2.97
C ALA A 80 24.67 14.96 2.04
N GLU A 81 25.50 15.84 2.58
CA GLU A 81 26.33 16.74 1.77
C GLU A 81 27.18 15.94 0.76
N LYS A 82 27.04 16.27 -0.52
CA LYS A 82 27.68 15.60 -1.67
C LYS A 82 27.27 14.13 -1.92
N THR A 83 26.28 13.59 -1.20
CA THR A 83 25.77 12.24 -1.44
C THR A 83 24.43 12.29 -2.18
N PHE A 84 24.46 11.88 -3.45
CA PHE A 84 23.28 11.78 -4.30
C PHE A 84 22.96 10.30 -4.56
N VAL A 85 21.72 9.91 -4.29
CA VAL A 85 21.23 8.54 -4.53
C VAL A 85 20.11 8.58 -5.54
N ARG A 86 20.21 7.71 -6.55
CA ARG A 86 19.19 7.56 -7.59
C ARG A 86 18.32 6.37 -7.24
N ILE A 87 17.03 6.61 -7.11
CA ILE A 87 16.03 5.57 -6.85
C ILE A 87 14.88 5.70 -7.83
N THR A 88 14.10 4.63 -7.97
CA THR A 88 12.87 4.65 -8.77
C THR A 88 11.76 5.34 -7.99
N LYS A 89 10.87 6.09 -8.68
CA LYS A 89 9.67 6.70 -8.06
C LYS A 89 8.86 5.69 -7.24
N GLY A 90 8.66 4.49 -7.76
CA GLY A 90 7.91 3.42 -7.08
C GLY A 90 8.51 2.94 -5.75
N SER A 91 9.77 3.29 -5.44
CA SER A 91 10.43 2.94 -4.18
C SER A 91 10.17 3.94 -3.06
N ILE A 92 9.35 4.98 -3.29
CA ILE A 92 9.03 6.00 -2.30
C ILE A 92 7.78 5.55 -1.53
N SER A 93 7.89 5.48 -0.20
CA SER A 93 6.80 5.02 0.65
C SER A 93 5.97 6.20 1.15
N LYS A 94 4.71 6.25 0.71
CA LYS A 94 3.73 7.25 1.15
C LYS A 94 3.53 7.21 2.67
N GLU A 95 3.27 6.02 3.21
CA GLU A 95 3.00 5.82 4.64
C GLU A 95 4.17 6.25 5.52
N MET A 96 5.40 5.92 5.11
CA MET A 96 6.60 6.32 5.86
C MET A 96 6.87 7.82 5.77
N THR A 97 6.58 8.43 4.61
CA THR A 97 6.72 9.89 4.43
C THR A 97 5.69 10.67 5.25
N GLU A 98 4.45 10.19 5.30
CA GLU A 98 3.39 10.74 6.16
C GLU A 98 3.72 10.56 7.64
N ALA A 99 4.23 9.40 8.05
CA ALA A 99 4.65 9.13 9.43
C ALA A 99 5.79 10.07 9.87
N TYR A 100 6.78 10.30 9.01
CA TYR A 100 7.88 11.23 9.27
C TYR A 100 7.39 12.67 9.42
N THR A 101 6.56 13.14 8.47
CA THR A 101 5.97 14.49 8.50
C THR A 101 5.12 14.69 9.76
N LYS A 102 4.31 13.70 10.12
CA LYS A 102 3.47 13.74 11.34
C LYS A 102 4.31 13.83 12.61
N SER A 103 5.44 13.12 12.68
CA SER A 103 6.32 13.13 13.86
C SER A 103 6.99 14.48 14.11
N LEU A 104 7.31 15.21 13.03
CA LEU A 104 7.87 16.56 13.11
C LEU A 104 6.85 17.57 13.62
N THR A 105 5.59 17.47 13.19
CA THR A 105 4.51 18.37 13.64
C THR A 105 4.01 18.07 15.06
N SER A 106 4.10 16.84 15.56
CA SER A 106 3.66 16.49 16.92
C SER A 106 4.59 16.95 18.05
N THR A 107 5.74 17.55 17.72
CA THR A 107 6.72 18.01 18.73
C THR A 107 6.50 19.48 19.12
N GLU A 108 5.70 20.26 18.38
CA GLU A 108 5.48 21.70 18.65
C GLU A 108 4.23 22.02 19.51
N THR A 109 3.39 21.05 19.90
CA THR A 109 2.15 21.32 20.69
C THR A 109 2.23 20.92 22.17
N THR A 110 3.39 20.53 22.70
CA THR A 110 3.58 20.18 24.13
C THR A 110 4.60 21.09 24.83
N SER A 111 4.67 22.37 24.47
CA SER A 111 5.45 23.38 25.21
C SER A 111 4.80 24.76 25.19
N SER A 112 3.49 24.79 25.43
CA SER A 112 2.79 25.99 25.90
C SER A 112 1.66 25.59 26.83
#